data_AF-A0A841V1T7-F1
#
_entry.id   AF-A0A841V1T7-F1
#
_cell.length_a   1.000
_cell.length_b   1.000
_cell.length_c   1.000
_cell.angle_alpha   90.00
_cell.angle_beta   90.00
_cell.angle_gamma   90.00
#
_symmetry.space_group_name_H-M   'P 1'
#
loop_
_entity.id
_entity.type
_entity.pdbx_description
1 polymer ?
#
loop_
_entity_poly.entity_id
_entity_poly.type
_entity_poly.pdbx_seq_one_letter_code
_entity_poly.pdbx_strand_id
1 'polypeptide(L)'
;MKKSEIQIFLAHASEDKPAVLALYNRLKQAGYKPWLDKKDLIPGQIWRDEIPKAIKASQIFLACLSAKSANKQGYIQRELRIALDTLGEMLPGTIFFIPMRLEECEIPDLRLAEVGLNLRDIHRLDYWEEDGFEQLERAIGYQFKLEPEEPKQLLSVFNFEVVRVNAKGEQIKKESKQSQYFSEDLGNGITLEMVAIPGGTFTMGSPPNEKDDDDERPQQKVNVPPFFIGKYPITQAQWRAIAATAKIDIDLETNPSNFKGDELPVESVNWYQATEFCKRLSRETKREYRLPSEAEWEYACRAGTTTPFYFGETITGELANYDASNTYAEEAKGEYRKQTTPVGQFPPNAFGLYDMHGNVWEWCADTWHDNYDGAPRDGSVWIKNGNDNRSPMRGGSWCSDPDRCRSAYRDNDDRRDINLISGFRVVCGAGRTL
;
A
#
# COMPACT_ATOMS: atom_id res chain seq x y z
N MET A 1 7.21 19.46 9.32
CA MET A 1 6.30 20.51 8.79
C MET A 1 5.68 19.96 7.53
N LYS A 2 4.38 20.08 7.31
CA LYS A 2 3.75 19.55 6.08
C LYS A 2 4.00 20.52 4.92
N LYS A 3 4.01 20.05 3.66
CA LYS A 3 4.19 20.93 2.47
C LYS A 3 3.22 22.11 2.48
N SER A 4 1.97 21.89 2.90
CA SER A 4 0.91 22.90 2.96
C SER A 4 1.14 24.01 3.98
N GLU A 5 2.04 23.81 4.94
CA GLU A 5 2.42 24.79 5.96
C GLU A 5 3.62 25.64 5.52
N ILE A 6 4.32 25.25 4.45
CA ILE A 6 5.49 25.95 3.95
C ILE A 6 5.05 27.09 3.03
N GLN A 7 5.13 28.31 3.55
CA GLN A 7 4.89 29.49 2.74
C GLN A 7 6.15 29.90 1.96
N ILE A 8 6.00 30.04 0.64
CA ILE A 8 7.09 30.33 -0.29
C ILE A 8 6.83 31.67 -0.98
N PHE A 9 7.59 32.71 -0.64
CA PHE A 9 7.48 34.03 -1.28
C PHE A 9 8.14 34.03 -2.66
N LEU A 10 7.42 34.45 -3.69
CA LEU A 10 7.91 34.53 -5.06
C LEU A 10 8.24 35.98 -5.46
N ALA A 11 9.52 36.36 -5.33
CA ALA A 11 10.00 37.67 -5.75
C ALA A 11 10.35 37.65 -7.24
N HIS A 12 9.85 38.62 -8.00
CA HIS A 12 10.01 38.66 -9.46
C HIS A 12 9.89 40.08 -10.04
N ALA A 13 10.44 40.29 -11.23
CA ALA A 13 10.16 41.50 -12.01
C ALA A 13 8.89 41.32 -12.84
N SER A 14 8.30 42.43 -13.30
CA SER A 14 7.03 42.40 -14.04
C SER A 14 7.12 41.59 -15.36
N GLU A 15 8.31 41.52 -15.96
CA GLU A 15 8.62 40.78 -17.18
C GLU A 15 8.62 39.27 -16.98
N ASP A 16 8.95 38.80 -15.78
CA ASP A 16 9.09 37.38 -15.44
C ASP A 16 7.75 36.75 -15.03
N LYS A 17 6.70 37.59 -14.95
CA LYS A 17 5.37 37.23 -14.45
C LYS A 17 4.78 35.96 -15.07
N PRO A 18 4.86 35.70 -16.41
CA PRO A 18 4.32 34.47 -16.97
C PRO A 18 4.98 33.21 -16.41
N ALA A 19 6.32 33.20 -16.32
CA ALA A 19 7.08 32.07 -15.80
C ALA A 19 6.84 31.87 -14.29
N VAL A 20 6.78 32.96 -13.53
CA VAL A 20 6.55 32.91 -12.08
C VAL A 20 5.11 32.50 -11.74
N LEU A 21 4.12 32.85 -12.57
CA LEU A 21 2.77 32.32 -12.43
C LEU A 21 2.69 30.81 -12.70
N ALA A 22 3.46 30.30 -13.69
CA ALA A 22 3.54 28.87 -13.94
C ALA A 22 4.18 28.14 -12.73
N LEU A 23 5.26 28.70 -12.17
CA LEU A 23 5.88 28.19 -10.95
C LEU A 23 4.93 28.24 -9.74
N TYR A 24 4.20 29.33 -9.54
CA TYR A 24 3.19 29.46 -8.48
C TYR A 24 2.18 28.30 -8.55
N ASN A 25 1.66 28.02 -9.75
CA ASN A 25 0.70 26.93 -9.93
C ASN A 25 1.35 25.55 -9.68
N ARG A 26 2.58 25.34 -10.17
CA ARG A 26 3.32 24.08 -9.96
C ARG A 26 3.61 23.82 -8.48
N LEU A 27 4.01 24.85 -7.73
CA LEU A 27 4.19 24.77 -6.27
C LEU A 27 2.89 24.45 -5.53
N LYS A 28 1.76 25.07 -5.94
CA LYS A 28 0.43 24.73 -5.40
C LYS A 28 0.04 23.28 -5.66
N GLN A 29 0.27 22.79 -6.89
CA GLN A 29 0.00 21.41 -7.28
C GLN A 29 0.87 20.41 -6.51
N ALA A 30 2.12 20.79 -6.22
CA ALA A 30 3.03 20.01 -5.38
C ALA A 30 2.73 20.09 -3.88
N GLY A 31 1.68 20.82 -3.47
CA GLY A 31 1.19 20.88 -2.10
C GLY A 31 1.77 22.00 -1.23
N TYR A 32 2.58 22.91 -1.80
CA TYR A 32 3.13 24.05 -1.07
C TYR A 32 2.16 25.25 -1.01
N LYS A 33 2.47 26.23 -0.17
CA LYS A 33 1.74 27.51 -0.05
C LYS A 33 2.53 28.66 -0.68
N PRO A 34 2.59 28.78 -2.02
CA PRO A 34 3.26 29.92 -2.65
C PRO A 34 2.51 31.23 -2.37
N TRP A 35 3.26 32.32 -2.24
CA TRP A 35 2.76 33.67 -2.07
C TRP A 35 3.28 34.55 -3.20
N LEU A 36 2.36 35.21 -3.90
CA LEU A 36 2.62 36.11 -5.01
C LEU A 36 1.73 37.35 -4.88
N ASP A 37 2.32 38.54 -4.96
CA ASP A 37 1.62 39.83 -4.81
C ASP A 37 0.33 39.93 -5.65
N LYS A 38 0.35 39.43 -6.90
CA LYS A 38 -0.80 39.46 -7.82
C LYS A 38 -1.92 38.48 -7.48
N LYS A 39 -1.67 37.49 -6.63
CA LYS A 39 -2.62 36.43 -6.29
C LYS A 39 -3.11 36.55 -4.85
N ASP A 40 -2.22 36.95 -3.95
CA ASP A 40 -2.44 36.85 -2.51
C ASP A 40 -2.64 38.21 -1.81
N LEU A 41 -2.39 39.34 -2.49
CA LEU A 41 -2.84 40.65 -1.99
C LEU A 41 -4.36 40.79 -2.17
N ILE A 42 -5.03 41.19 -1.09
CA ILE A 42 -6.47 41.44 -1.07
C ILE A 42 -6.74 42.89 -1.52
N PRO A 43 -7.76 43.14 -2.36
CA PRO A 43 -8.14 44.50 -2.73
C PRO A 43 -8.33 45.40 -1.50
N GLY A 44 -7.64 46.55 -1.48
CA GLY A 44 -7.65 47.51 -0.37
C GLY A 44 -6.41 47.45 0.54
N GLN A 45 -5.56 46.43 0.42
CA GLN A 45 -4.29 46.37 1.15
C GLN A 45 -3.23 47.30 0.54
N ILE A 46 -2.42 47.93 1.40
CA ILE A 46 -1.28 48.73 0.98
C ILE A 46 -0.09 47.80 0.73
N TRP A 47 0.23 47.58 -0.54
CA TRP A 47 1.33 46.70 -0.97
C TRP A 47 2.67 46.97 -0.27
N ARG A 48 2.99 48.23 0.05
CA ARG A 48 4.25 48.64 0.71
C ARG A 48 4.37 48.12 2.14
N ASP A 49 3.24 47.83 2.79
CA ASP A 49 3.20 47.37 4.18
C ASP A 49 3.07 45.84 4.24
N GLU A 50 2.37 45.24 3.28
CA GLU A 50 2.10 43.80 3.27
C GLU A 50 3.25 42.97 2.69
N ILE A 51 3.97 43.47 1.69
CA ILE A 51 5.11 42.75 1.09
C ILE A 51 6.19 42.42 2.14
N PRO A 52 6.69 43.38 2.96
CA PRO A 52 7.66 43.06 4.01
C PRO A 52 7.14 42.05 5.05
N LYS A 53 5.86 42.12 5.41
CA LYS A 53 5.23 41.15 6.33
C LYS A 53 5.18 39.76 5.71
N ALA A 54 4.81 39.66 4.44
CA ALA A 54 4.74 38.39 3.71
C ALA A 54 6.12 37.75 3.55
N ILE A 55 7.17 38.54 3.30
CA ILE A 55 8.55 38.04 3.26
C ILE A 55 8.94 37.45 4.62
N LYS A 56 8.74 38.21 5.71
CA LYS A 56 9.07 37.76 7.07
C LYS A 56 8.25 36.57 7.56
N ALA A 57 7.02 36.43 7.07
CA ALA A 57 6.15 35.29 7.40
C ALA A 57 6.44 34.03 6.57
N SER A 58 7.20 34.15 5.48
CA SER A 58 7.52 33.04 4.61
C SER A 58 8.68 32.21 5.14
N GLN A 59 8.64 30.90 4.90
CA GLN A 59 9.70 29.99 5.31
C GLN A 59 10.78 29.86 4.22
N ILE A 60 10.40 30.16 2.97
CA ILE A 60 11.31 30.24 1.82
C ILE A 60 11.03 31.53 1.05
N PHE A 61 12.07 32.16 0.56
CA PHE A 61 12.07 33.27 -0.36
C PHE A 61 12.77 32.86 -1.66
N LEU A 62 12.01 32.80 -2.77
CA LEU A 62 12.51 32.51 -4.10
C LEU A 62 12.71 33.81 -4.88
N ALA A 63 13.97 34.13 -5.16
CA ALA A 63 14.34 35.24 -6.03
C ALA A 63 14.34 34.75 -7.49
N CYS A 64 13.27 35.01 -8.22
CA CYS A 64 13.13 34.64 -9.63
C CYS A 64 13.84 35.66 -10.52
N LEU A 65 14.91 35.24 -11.19
CA LEU A 65 15.81 36.11 -11.95
C LEU A 65 15.85 35.72 -13.43
N SER A 66 15.90 36.71 -14.30
CA SER A 66 16.07 36.59 -15.75
C SER A 66 17.08 37.63 -16.23
N ALA A 67 17.49 37.56 -17.51
CA ALA A 67 18.43 38.53 -18.07
C ALA A 67 17.86 39.96 -18.02
N LYS A 68 16.53 40.09 -18.00
CA LYS A 68 15.81 41.38 -17.95
C LYS A 68 15.65 41.93 -16.52
N SER A 69 15.69 41.06 -15.51
CA SER A 69 15.46 41.45 -14.11
C SER A 69 16.73 41.50 -13.26
N ALA A 70 17.78 40.76 -13.62
CA ALA A 70 19.04 40.66 -12.88
C ALA A 70 19.68 42.03 -12.56
N ASN A 71 19.69 42.97 -13.51
CA ASN A 71 20.41 44.24 -13.36
C ASN A 71 19.49 45.47 -13.22
N LYS A 72 18.18 45.29 -13.09
CA LYS A 72 17.24 46.42 -12.99
C LYS A 72 17.17 46.98 -11.57
N GLN A 73 17.32 48.29 -11.45
CA GLN A 73 16.92 49.02 -10.24
C GLN A 73 15.38 49.11 -10.20
N GLY A 74 14.77 48.53 -9.18
CA GLY A 74 13.31 48.43 -9.09
C GLY A 74 12.81 47.75 -7.81
N TYR A 75 11.51 47.47 -7.76
CA TYR A 75 10.84 46.90 -6.59
C TYR A 75 11.41 45.54 -6.15
N ILE A 76 11.77 44.68 -7.12
CA ILE A 76 12.44 43.40 -6.83
C ILE A 76 13.71 43.59 -6.00
N GLN A 77 14.55 44.61 -6.27
CA GLN A 77 15.76 44.85 -5.46
C GLN A 77 15.44 45.20 -4.00
N ARG A 78 14.29 45.84 -3.74
CA ARG A 78 13.86 46.12 -2.37
C ARG A 78 13.45 44.84 -1.65
N GLU A 79 12.72 43.96 -2.33
CA GLU A 79 12.34 42.63 -1.80
C GLU A 79 13.59 41.79 -1.53
N LEU A 80 14.54 41.75 -2.47
CA LEU A 80 15.82 41.06 -2.31
C LEU A 80 16.58 41.57 -1.08
N ARG A 81 16.65 42.88 -0.87
CA ARG A 81 17.31 43.45 0.34
C ARG A 81 16.60 43.05 1.62
N ILE A 82 15.27 43.17 1.69
CA ILE A 82 14.51 42.79 2.89
C ILE A 82 14.71 41.30 3.21
N ALA A 83 14.68 40.44 2.20
CA ALA A 83 14.90 39.01 2.37
C ALA A 83 16.35 38.68 2.78
N LEU A 84 17.32 39.38 2.20
CA LEU A 84 18.72 39.30 2.61
C LEU A 84 18.89 39.73 4.09
N ASP A 85 18.32 40.87 4.50
CA ASP A 85 18.34 41.32 5.90
C ASP A 85 17.72 40.27 6.83
N THR A 86 16.58 39.70 6.41
CA THR A 86 15.89 38.63 7.16
C THR A 86 16.77 37.38 7.28
N LEU A 87 17.50 36.98 6.23
CA LEU A 87 18.44 35.86 6.27
C LEU A 87 19.59 36.11 7.26
N GLY A 88 20.07 37.35 7.36
CA GLY A 88 21.13 37.74 8.29
C GLY A 88 20.77 37.57 9.77
N GLU A 89 19.48 37.55 10.09
CA GLU A 89 18.95 37.31 11.44
C GLU A 89 18.75 35.81 11.77
N MET A 90 18.92 34.91 10.78
CA MET A 90 18.68 33.47 10.93
C MET A 90 19.95 32.70 11.34
N LEU A 91 19.76 31.46 11.81
CA LEU A 91 20.88 30.57 12.15
C LEU A 91 21.72 30.23 10.90
N PRO A 92 23.06 30.12 11.03
CA PRO A 92 23.92 29.69 9.94
C PRO A 92 23.48 28.34 9.35
N GLY A 93 23.46 28.25 8.02
CA GLY A 93 23.02 27.05 7.29
C GLY A 93 21.51 26.96 7.03
N THR A 94 20.72 27.95 7.46
CA THR A 94 19.29 28.02 7.13
C THR A 94 19.08 28.29 5.64
N ILE A 95 18.37 27.39 4.94
CA ILE A 95 17.91 27.62 3.58
C ILE A 95 16.62 28.43 3.64
N PHE A 96 16.73 29.76 3.58
CA PHE A 96 15.58 30.67 3.45
C PHE A 96 15.59 31.36 2.09
N PHE A 97 16.74 31.81 1.61
CA PHE A 97 16.86 32.55 0.36
C PHE A 97 17.40 31.65 -0.75
N ILE A 98 16.65 31.49 -1.85
CA ILE A 98 17.07 30.70 -3.02
C ILE A 98 17.09 31.61 -4.25
N PRO A 99 18.27 31.96 -4.80
CA PRO A 99 18.40 32.60 -6.10
C PRO A 99 18.03 31.59 -7.19
N MET A 100 16.95 31.85 -7.92
CA MET A 100 16.47 30.96 -8.96
C MET A 100 16.47 31.67 -10.31
N ARG A 101 17.34 31.22 -11.22
CA ARG A 101 17.38 31.72 -12.58
C ARG A 101 16.28 31.02 -13.40
N LEU A 102 15.45 31.80 -14.07
CA LEU A 102 14.40 31.33 -14.99
C LEU A 102 14.94 31.07 -16.40
N GLU A 103 16.04 31.73 -16.74
CA GLU A 103 16.82 31.60 -17.97
C GLU A 103 18.28 31.96 -17.65
N GLU A 104 19.19 31.70 -18.58
CA GLU A 104 20.60 32.04 -18.40
C GLU A 104 20.78 33.56 -18.16
N CYS A 105 21.25 33.93 -16.97
CA CYS A 105 21.49 35.31 -16.58
C CYS A 105 22.55 35.42 -15.47
N GLU A 106 23.09 36.63 -15.27
CA GLU A 106 23.99 36.93 -14.16
C GLU A 106 23.23 37.15 -12.85
N ILE A 107 23.82 36.74 -11.73
CA ILE A 107 23.28 37.06 -10.40
C ILE A 107 23.76 38.48 -10.00
N PRO A 108 22.83 39.39 -9.64
CA PRO A 108 23.19 40.75 -9.24
C PRO A 108 24.18 40.78 -8.06
N ASP A 109 25.15 41.70 -8.12
CA ASP A 109 26.07 41.99 -7.01
C ASP A 109 25.34 42.82 -5.93
N LEU A 110 24.51 42.15 -5.13
CA LEU A 110 23.79 42.72 -4.00
C LEU A 110 24.46 42.24 -2.70
N ARG A 111 24.93 43.21 -1.90
CA ARG A 111 25.65 42.96 -0.64
C ARG A 111 24.85 43.42 0.56
N LEU A 112 24.84 42.59 1.59
CA LEU A 112 24.53 42.99 2.96
C LEU A 112 25.79 43.53 3.62
N ALA A 113 25.81 44.82 3.94
CA ALA A 113 26.97 45.45 4.56
C ALA A 113 27.23 44.95 5.99
N GLU A 114 26.18 44.56 6.73
CA GLU A 114 26.27 44.20 8.15
C GLU A 114 26.78 42.77 8.39
N VAL A 115 26.52 41.84 7.45
CA VAL A 115 26.87 40.41 7.57
C VAL A 115 27.93 39.99 6.54
N GLY A 116 28.26 40.85 5.57
CA GLY A 116 29.26 40.58 4.52
C GLY A 116 28.82 39.56 3.46
N LEU A 117 27.56 39.13 3.49
CA LEU A 117 27.00 38.14 2.56
C LEU A 117 26.69 38.79 1.20
N ASN A 118 27.22 38.22 0.12
CA ASN A 118 26.83 38.55 -1.24
C ASN A 118 25.79 37.57 -1.77
N LEU A 119 24.83 38.06 -2.57
CA LEU A 119 23.89 37.19 -3.27
C LEU A 119 24.59 36.11 -4.12
N ARG A 120 25.77 36.42 -4.68
CA ARG A 120 26.61 35.49 -5.45
C ARG A 120 27.22 34.36 -4.62
N ASP A 121 27.27 34.50 -3.30
CA ASP A 121 27.80 33.48 -2.40
C ASP A 121 26.77 32.39 -2.11
N ILE A 122 25.49 32.63 -2.43
CA ILE A 122 24.40 31.67 -2.27
C ILE A 122 24.32 30.79 -3.52
N HIS A 123 24.27 29.47 -3.32
CA HIS A 123 24.09 28.54 -4.43
C HIS A 123 22.76 28.80 -5.15
N ARG A 124 22.82 28.89 -6.48
CA ARG A 124 21.67 29.22 -7.33
C ARG A 124 20.99 27.96 -7.83
N LEU A 125 19.74 28.11 -8.23
CA LEU A 125 18.95 27.11 -8.94
C LEU A 125 18.72 27.54 -10.40
N ASP A 126 19.02 26.67 -11.35
CA ASP A 126 18.75 26.87 -12.77
C ASP A 126 17.45 26.15 -13.14
N TYR A 127 16.34 26.89 -13.20
CA TYR A 127 15.01 26.31 -13.22
C TYR A 127 14.60 25.66 -14.57
N TRP A 128 15.28 26.02 -15.66
CA TRP A 128 15.00 25.47 -16.99
C TRP A 128 15.62 24.08 -17.22
N GLU A 129 16.52 23.62 -16.35
CA GLU A 129 17.12 22.29 -16.43
C GLU A 129 16.06 21.20 -16.19
N GLU A 130 16.29 20.00 -16.71
CA GLU A 130 15.34 18.87 -16.66
C GLU A 130 14.91 18.52 -15.23
N ASP A 131 15.82 18.67 -14.26
CA ASP A 131 15.61 18.41 -12.83
C ASP A 131 15.45 19.70 -11.99
N GLY A 132 15.24 20.86 -12.61
CA GLY A 132 15.26 22.16 -11.93
C GLY A 132 14.19 22.30 -10.83
N PHE A 133 13.01 21.70 -10.98
CA PHE A 133 11.99 21.74 -9.94
C PHE A 133 12.26 20.70 -8.84
N GLU A 134 12.80 19.55 -9.20
CA GLU A 134 13.20 18.48 -8.31
C GLU A 134 14.33 18.94 -7.40
N GLN A 135 15.27 19.74 -7.92
CA GLN A 135 16.30 20.41 -7.13
C GLN A 135 15.72 21.44 -6.14
N LEU A 136 14.68 22.19 -6.56
CA LEU A 136 13.95 23.08 -5.64
C LEU A 136 13.29 22.29 -4.51
N GLU A 137 12.58 21.22 -4.85
CA GLU A 137 11.93 20.36 -3.85
C GLU A 137 12.94 19.70 -2.92
N ARG A 138 14.13 19.34 -3.42
CA ARG A 138 15.21 18.80 -2.60
C ARG A 138 15.75 19.83 -1.60
N ALA A 139 15.92 21.08 -2.01
CA ALA A 139 16.35 22.16 -1.12
C ALA A 139 15.33 22.41 0.01
N ILE A 140 14.05 22.48 -0.34
CA ILE A 140 12.95 22.64 0.64
C ILE A 140 12.86 21.40 1.54
N GLY A 141 12.95 20.20 0.97
CA GLY A 141 12.92 18.94 1.69
C GLY A 141 14.06 18.80 2.69
N TYR A 142 15.27 19.23 2.32
CA TYR A 142 16.43 19.26 3.21
C TYR A 142 16.20 20.21 4.40
N GLN A 143 15.70 21.42 4.14
CA GLN A 143 15.48 22.44 5.18
C GLN A 143 14.44 22.00 6.21
N PHE A 144 13.33 21.41 5.77
CA PHE A 144 12.21 21.09 6.66
C PHE A 144 12.11 19.62 7.05
N LYS A 145 13.08 18.80 6.61
CA LYS A 145 13.09 17.34 6.77
C LYS A 145 11.73 16.76 6.38
N LEU A 146 11.26 17.11 5.18
CA LEU A 146 9.98 16.64 4.69
C LEU A 146 10.03 15.11 4.59
N GLU A 147 9.19 14.43 5.36
CA GLU A 147 8.92 13.01 5.14
C GLU A 147 8.34 12.85 3.72
N PRO A 148 8.80 11.90 2.90
CA PRO A 148 8.21 11.67 1.60
C PRO A 148 6.72 11.33 1.79
N GLU A 149 5.82 12.12 1.18
CA GLU A 149 4.42 11.75 1.14
C GLU A 149 4.30 10.44 0.35
N GLU A 150 3.84 9.37 1.00
CA GLU A 150 3.48 8.13 0.31
C GLU A 150 2.49 8.47 -0.82
N PRO A 151 2.73 8.00 -2.06
CA PRO A 151 1.79 8.22 -3.14
C PRO A 151 0.43 7.65 -2.74
N LYS A 152 -0.59 8.52 -2.67
CA LYS A 152 -1.97 8.11 -2.42
C LYS A 152 -2.40 7.15 -3.53
N GLN A 153 -2.40 5.87 -3.21
CA GLN A 153 -2.77 4.79 -4.13
C GLN A 153 -4.24 4.96 -4.50
N LEU A 154 -4.52 5.26 -5.78
CA LEU A 154 -5.88 5.34 -6.27
C LEU A 154 -6.48 3.93 -6.28
N LEU A 155 -7.51 3.70 -5.48
CA LEU A 155 -8.22 2.44 -5.44
C LEU A 155 -9.34 2.42 -6.49
N SER A 156 -9.38 1.35 -7.26
CA SER A 156 -10.49 0.99 -8.15
C SER A 156 -11.59 0.29 -7.36
N VAL A 157 -12.81 0.27 -7.91
CA VAL A 157 -13.96 -0.44 -7.34
C VAL A 157 -14.37 -1.55 -8.29
N PHE A 158 -14.64 -2.74 -7.77
CA PHE A 158 -15.26 -3.83 -8.52
C PHE A 158 -16.52 -4.32 -7.83
N ASN A 159 -17.49 -4.75 -8.64
CA ASN A 159 -18.77 -5.29 -8.19
C ASN A 159 -18.76 -6.81 -8.32
N PHE A 160 -19.39 -7.49 -7.39
CA PHE A 160 -19.51 -8.94 -7.37
C PHE A 160 -20.80 -9.37 -6.66
N GLU A 161 -21.19 -10.62 -6.86
CA GLU A 161 -22.35 -11.20 -6.19
C GLU A 161 -21.90 -12.19 -5.12
N VAL A 162 -22.47 -12.09 -3.92
CA VAL A 162 -22.25 -13.07 -2.85
C VAL A 162 -23.46 -13.96 -2.68
N VAL A 163 -23.21 -15.21 -2.30
CA VAL A 163 -24.24 -16.24 -2.11
C VAL A 163 -24.23 -16.72 -0.66
N ARG A 164 -25.41 -17.01 -0.11
CA ARG A 164 -25.58 -17.69 1.19
C ARG A 164 -26.50 -18.88 1.05
N VAL A 165 -26.22 -19.94 1.79
CA VAL A 165 -26.99 -21.20 1.80
C VAL A 165 -27.42 -21.58 3.21
N ASN A 166 -28.51 -22.36 3.31
CA ASN A 166 -28.92 -23.05 4.54
C ASN A 166 -28.15 -24.38 4.73
N ALA A 167 -28.42 -25.12 5.82
CA ALA A 167 -27.81 -26.43 6.08
C ALA A 167 -28.02 -27.50 4.99
N LYS A 168 -28.99 -27.32 4.08
CA LYS A 168 -29.24 -28.23 2.94
C LYS A 168 -28.50 -27.82 1.67
N GLY A 169 -27.69 -26.76 1.72
CA GLY A 169 -27.00 -26.19 0.57
C GLY A 169 -27.92 -25.41 -0.38
N GLU A 170 -29.16 -25.13 0.01
CA GLU A 170 -30.10 -24.35 -0.79
C GLU A 170 -29.79 -22.86 -0.63
N GLN A 171 -29.73 -22.13 -1.75
CA GLN A 171 -29.49 -20.68 -1.72
C GLN A 171 -30.63 -19.95 -1.01
N ILE A 172 -30.30 -19.27 0.09
CA ILE A 172 -31.24 -18.43 0.87
C ILE A 172 -31.04 -16.93 0.63
N LYS A 173 -29.86 -16.54 0.12
CA LYS A 173 -29.54 -15.14 -0.13
C LYS A 173 -28.59 -15.00 -1.30
N LYS A 174 -28.81 -13.96 -2.10
CA LYS A 174 -27.87 -13.50 -3.13
C LYS A 174 -27.90 -11.98 -3.15
N GLU A 175 -26.72 -11.36 -3.04
CA GLU A 175 -26.60 -9.91 -2.92
C GLU A 175 -25.44 -9.38 -3.75
N SER A 176 -25.64 -8.24 -4.41
CA SER A 176 -24.54 -7.50 -5.02
C SER A 176 -23.77 -6.72 -3.96
N LYS A 177 -22.45 -6.81 -4.01
CA LYS A 177 -21.51 -6.07 -3.17
C LYS A 177 -20.44 -5.42 -4.05
N GLN A 178 -19.71 -4.49 -3.45
CA GLN A 178 -18.57 -3.84 -4.07
C GLN A 178 -17.43 -3.81 -3.07
N SER A 179 -16.21 -3.91 -3.60
CA SER A 179 -14.97 -3.74 -2.83
C SER A 179 -13.99 -2.86 -3.58
N GLN A 180 -13.10 -2.25 -2.82
CA GLN A 180 -12.00 -1.46 -3.36
C GLN A 180 -10.76 -2.35 -3.53
N TYR A 181 -9.95 -2.05 -4.55
CA TYR A 181 -8.72 -2.79 -4.82
C TYR A 181 -7.72 -1.92 -5.58
N PHE A 182 -6.48 -2.35 -5.65
CA PHE A 182 -5.52 -1.90 -6.64
C PHE A 182 -4.93 -3.10 -7.38
N SER A 183 -4.25 -2.85 -8.50
CA SER A 183 -3.54 -3.87 -9.26
C SER A 183 -2.06 -3.54 -9.30
N GLU A 184 -1.20 -4.51 -8.96
CA GLU A 184 0.21 -4.46 -9.34
C GLU A 184 0.36 -4.98 -10.76
N ASP A 185 1.13 -4.29 -11.59
CA ASP A 185 1.56 -4.79 -12.90
C ASP A 185 2.86 -5.59 -12.72
N LEU A 186 2.78 -6.89 -13.02
CA LEU A 186 3.92 -7.81 -12.95
C LEU A 186 4.63 -7.96 -14.32
N GLY A 187 4.24 -7.15 -15.31
CA GLY A 187 4.74 -7.18 -16.67
C GLY A 187 4.00 -8.16 -17.58
N ASN A 188 4.13 -7.96 -18.90
CA ASN A 188 3.54 -8.82 -19.93
C ASN A 188 2.02 -9.04 -19.80
N GLY A 189 1.29 -8.06 -19.26
CA GLY A 189 -0.15 -8.14 -19.05
C GLY A 189 -0.58 -8.99 -17.85
N ILE A 190 0.36 -9.46 -17.03
CA ILE A 190 0.08 -10.18 -15.79
C ILE A 190 -0.13 -9.17 -14.67
N THR A 191 -1.28 -9.25 -13.99
CA THR A 191 -1.59 -8.35 -12.87
C THR A 191 -1.88 -9.12 -11.59
N LEU A 192 -1.61 -8.50 -10.45
CA LEU A 192 -1.96 -8.99 -9.12
C LEU A 192 -2.95 -8.01 -8.48
N GLU A 193 -4.22 -8.43 -8.37
CA GLU A 193 -5.29 -7.64 -7.75
C GLU A 193 -5.28 -7.79 -6.22
N MET A 194 -5.16 -6.67 -5.53
CA MET A 194 -5.06 -6.57 -4.07
C MET A 194 -6.28 -5.86 -3.50
N VAL A 195 -7.15 -6.59 -2.81
CA VAL A 195 -8.42 -6.09 -2.27
C VAL A 195 -8.19 -5.39 -0.93
N ALA A 196 -8.79 -4.21 -0.76
CA ALA A 196 -8.76 -3.43 0.46
C ALA A 196 -9.67 -4.06 1.52
N ILE A 197 -9.05 -4.53 2.61
CA ILE A 197 -9.76 -5.14 3.73
C ILE A 197 -9.91 -4.09 4.84
N PRO A 198 -11.14 -3.74 5.24
CA PRO A 198 -11.35 -2.80 6.32
C PRO A 198 -10.86 -3.41 7.64
N GLY A 199 -10.20 -2.60 8.46
CA GLY A 199 -9.86 -3.01 9.83
C GLY A 199 -11.13 -3.22 10.66
N GLY A 200 -11.05 -4.11 11.64
CA GLY A 200 -12.20 -4.49 12.46
C GLY A 200 -11.88 -5.51 13.53
N THR A 201 -12.86 -5.82 14.36
CA THR A 201 -12.75 -6.83 15.40
C THR A 201 -13.61 -8.04 15.07
N PHE A 202 -13.05 -9.24 15.19
CA PHE A 202 -13.79 -10.49 14.99
C PHE A 202 -13.49 -11.51 16.09
N THR A 203 -14.27 -12.60 16.14
CA THR A 203 -13.98 -13.75 17.00
C THR A 203 -13.21 -14.77 16.18
N MET A 204 -11.95 -15.02 16.55
CA MET A 204 -11.09 -16.05 15.98
C MET A 204 -11.29 -17.38 16.71
N GLY A 205 -11.20 -18.50 15.98
CA GLY A 205 -11.39 -19.86 16.50
C GLY A 205 -12.84 -20.34 16.48
N SER A 206 -13.06 -21.61 16.82
CA SER A 206 -14.37 -22.26 16.73
C SER A 206 -15.14 -22.27 18.06
N PRO A 207 -16.49 -22.17 18.02
CA PRO A 207 -17.28 -22.28 19.23
C PRO A 207 -17.28 -23.74 19.74
N PRO A 208 -17.53 -23.98 21.04
CA PRO A 208 -17.42 -25.31 21.65
C PRO A 208 -18.31 -26.41 21.04
N ASN A 209 -19.35 -26.04 20.30
CA ASN A 209 -20.34 -26.93 19.71
C ASN A 209 -20.18 -27.11 18.18
N GLU A 210 -19.23 -26.41 17.55
CA GLU A 210 -18.83 -26.71 16.17
C GLU A 210 -17.97 -27.97 16.18
N LYS A 211 -18.10 -28.83 15.15
CA LYS A 211 -17.32 -30.07 15.03
C LYS A 211 -15.83 -29.70 14.98
N ASP A 212 -15.07 -29.85 16.07
CA ASP A 212 -13.60 -29.94 15.98
C ASP A 212 -12.78 -30.17 17.27
N ASP A 213 -11.47 -30.26 16.98
CA ASP A 213 -10.24 -30.44 17.77
C ASP A 213 -9.90 -29.27 18.73
N ASP A 214 -8.95 -29.54 19.63
CA ASP A 214 -8.55 -28.62 20.72
C ASP A 214 -7.71 -27.41 20.25
N ASP A 215 -7.21 -27.40 19.01
CA ASP A 215 -6.27 -26.40 18.49
C ASP A 215 -6.92 -25.16 17.87
N GLU A 216 -8.22 -25.20 17.60
CA GLU A 216 -9.05 -24.05 17.19
C GLU A 216 -9.53 -23.19 18.38
N ARG A 217 -9.10 -23.54 19.60
CA ARG A 217 -9.58 -22.97 20.86
C ARG A 217 -8.44 -22.33 21.66
N PRO A 218 -8.73 -21.45 22.63
CA PRO A 218 -10.03 -20.85 22.90
C PRO A 218 -10.42 -19.80 21.86
N GLN A 219 -11.74 -19.54 21.74
CA GLN A 219 -12.18 -18.37 20.98
C GLN A 219 -11.68 -17.09 21.62
N GLN A 220 -11.24 -16.15 20.79
CA GLN A 220 -10.76 -14.85 21.25
C GLN A 220 -11.15 -13.71 20.31
N LYS A 221 -11.29 -12.51 20.90
CA LYS A 221 -11.50 -11.28 20.13
C LYS A 221 -10.15 -10.76 19.63
N VAL A 222 -10.06 -10.61 18.32
CA VAL A 222 -8.86 -10.10 17.62
C VAL A 222 -9.24 -8.84 16.86
N ASN A 223 -8.45 -7.78 17.02
CA ASN A 223 -8.59 -6.51 16.32
C ASN A 223 -7.58 -6.45 15.17
N VAL A 224 -8.04 -6.55 13.94
CA VAL A 224 -7.20 -6.58 12.74
C VAL A 224 -7.15 -5.17 12.13
N PRO A 225 -5.97 -4.56 11.92
CA PRO A 225 -5.86 -3.27 11.25
C PRO A 225 -6.26 -3.38 9.76
N PRO A 226 -6.52 -2.27 9.06
CA PRO A 226 -6.72 -2.29 7.61
C PRO A 226 -5.47 -2.80 6.89
N PHE A 227 -5.67 -3.60 5.85
CA PHE A 227 -4.60 -4.15 5.00
C PHE A 227 -5.13 -4.47 3.62
N PHE A 228 -4.25 -4.85 2.69
CA PHE A 228 -4.64 -5.40 1.41
C PHE A 228 -4.27 -6.87 1.33
N ILE A 229 -5.11 -7.69 0.69
CA ILE A 229 -4.87 -9.11 0.46
C ILE A 229 -5.14 -9.47 -1.00
N GLY A 230 -4.40 -10.43 -1.53
CA GLY A 230 -4.64 -10.98 -2.86
C GLY A 230 -6.10 -11.44 -3.01
N LYS A 231 -6.75 -10.95 -4.07
CA LYS A 231 -8.14 -11.32 -4.42
C LYS A 231 -8.29 -12.84 -4.58
N TYR A 232 -7.22 -13.47 -5.04
CA TYR A 232 -7.07 -14.89 -5.32
C TYR A 232 -5.80 -15.42 -4.63
N PRO A 233 -5.65 -16.76 -4.47
CA PRO A 233 -4.33 -17.38 -4.34
C PRO A 233 -3.41 -16.96 -5.50
N ILE A 234 -2.10 -16.94 -5.27
CA ILE A 234 -1.13 -16.61 -6.33
C ILE A 234 -1.28 -17.60 -7.48
N THR A 235 -1.46 -17.08 -8.70
CA THR A 235 -1.62 -17.92 -9.89
C THR A 235 -0.27 -18.42 -10.42
N GLN A 236 -0.28 -19.46 -11.24
CA GLN A 236 0.94 -19.95 -11.89
C GLN A 236 1.59 -18.89 -12.80
N ALA A 237 0.79 -18.05 -13.48
CA ALA A 237 1.33 -16.93 -14.27
C ALA A 237 2.03 -15.89 -13.38
N GLN A 238 1.40 -15.49 -12.27
CA GLN A 238 1.99 -14.55 -11.31
C GLN A 238 3.25 -15.13 -10.66
N TRP A 239 3.22 -16.40 -10.27
CA TRP A 239 4.38 -17.14 -9.77
C TRP A 239 5.56 -17.03 -10.74
N ARG A 240 5.35 -17.42 -12.00
CA ARG A 240 6.41 -17.40 -13.03
C ARG A 240 7.00 -16.01 -13.23
N ALA A 241 6.15 -14.97 -13.28
CA ALA A 241 6.60 -13.60 -13.47
C ALA A 241 7.61 -13.17 -12.39
N ILE A 242 7.34 -13.46 -11.12
CA ILE A 242 8.20 -13.09 -10.00
C ILE A 242 9.35 -14.08 -9.79
N ALA A 243 9.11 -15.40 -9.93
CA ALA A 243 10.13 -16.43 -9.78
C ALA A 243 11.25 -16.32 -10.82
N ALA A 244 10.96 -15.74 -11.99
CA ALA A 244 11.97 -15.47 -13.03
C ALA A 244 12.86 -14.25 -12.72
N THR A 245 12.51 -13.41 -11.75
CA THR A 245 13.32 -12.25 -11.35
C THR A 245 14.56 -12.68 -10.55
N ALA A 246 15.52 -11.77 -10.34
CA ALA A 246 16.75 -12.08 -9.61
C ALA A 246 16.46 -12.65 -8.22
N LYS A 247 17.22 -13.65 -7.78
CA LYS A 247 17.04 -14.22 -6.44
C LYS A 247 17.42 -13.25 -5.34
N ILE A 248 16.80 -13.44 -4.17
CA ILE A 248 17.19 -12.77 -2.93
C ILE A 248 17.89 -13.80 -2.04
N ASP A 249 17.17 -14.80 -1.52
CA ASP A 249 17.75 -15.78 -0.61
C ASP A 249 17.89 -17.17 -1.23
N ILE A 250 16.83 -17.67 -1.88
CA ILE A 250 16.79 -19.01 -2.47
C ILE A 250 16.36 -18.97 -3.93
N ASP A 251 16.77 -19.98 -4.70
CA ASP A 251 16.32 -20.17 -6.07
C ASP A 251 14.86 -20.66 -6.10
N LEU A 252 14.08 -20.19 -7.06
CA LEU A 252 12.68 -20.59 -7.26
C LEU A 252 12.56 -21.31 -8.61
N GLU A 253 12.06 -22.54 -8.59
CA GLU A 253 11.62 -23.21 -9.81
C GLU A 253 10.42 -22.43 -10.38
N THR A 254 10.45 -22.15 -11.69
CA THR A 254 9.44 -21.31 -12.33
C THR A 254 8.13 -22.06 -12.57
N ASN A 255 8.16 -23.40 -12.72
CA ASN A 255 6.97 -24.19 -13.01
C ASN A 255 6.75 -25.34 -11.99
N PRO A 256 6.64 -25.04 -10.68
CA PRO A 256 6.65 -26.07 -9.64
C PRO A 256 5.37 -26.91 -9.61
N SER A 257 4.24 -26.33 -10.00
CA SER A 257 2.91 -26.94 -9.84
C SER A 257 2.73 -28.19 -10.68
N ASN A 258 2.11 -29.21 -10.12
CA ASN A 258 1.73 -30.43 -10.82
C ASN A 258 0.60 -30.20 -11.85
N PHE A 259 -0.49 -29.53 -11.45
CA PHE A 259 -1.54 -29.14 -12.40
C PHE A 259 -1.06 -27.93 -13.20
N LYS A 260 -1.42 -27.86 -14.49
CA LYS A 260 -0.87 -26.84 -15.41
C LYS A 260 -1.97 -25.94 -15.95
N GLY A 261 -1.81 -24.64 -15.72
CA GLY A 261 -2.68 -23.61 -16.28
C GLY A 261 -2.38 -22.25 -15.65
N ASP A 262 -2.33 -21.22 -16.48
CA ASP A 262 -1.87 -19.88 -16.08
C ASP A 262 -2.74 -19.24 -14.99
N GLU A 263 -4.03 -19.53 -15.02
CA GLU A 263 -5.04 -19.08 -14.07
C GLU A 263 -5.27 -20.04 -12.90
N LEU A 264 -4.61 -21.21 -12.89
CA LEU A 264 -4.64 -22.11 -11.73
C LEU A 264 -3.80 -21.50 -10.60
N PRO A 265 -4.13 -21.79 -9.33
CA PRO A 265 -3.25 -21.45 -8.22
C PRO A 265 -1.90 -22.15 -8.39
N VAL A 266 -0.83 -21.49 -7.97
CA VAL A 266 0.45 -22.16 -7.77
C VAL A 266 0.31 -23.11 -6.59
N GLU A 267 0.64 -24.37 -6.81
CA GLU A 267 0.83 -25.38 -5.77
C GLU A 267 2.20 -26.06 -5.89
N SER A 268 2.51 -26.97 -4.97
CA SER A 268 3.84 -27.58 -4.82
C SER A 268 4.92 -26.57 -4.45
N VAL A 269 4.56 -25.60 -3.59
CA VAL A 269 5.50 -24.63 -3.03
C VAL A 269 5.53 -24.73 -1.51
N ASN A 270 6.74 -24.76 -0.96
CA ASN A 270 6.93 -24.75 0.48
C ASN A 270 6.90 -23.32 1.05
N TRP A 271 6.87 -23.19 2.37
CA TRP A 271 6.76 -21.89 3.04
C TRP A 271 7.94 -20.96 2.69
N TYR A 272 9.16 -21.49 2.63
CA TYR A 272 10.34 -20.68 2.28
C TYR A 272 10.27 -20.13 0.86
N GLN A 273 9.79 -20.94 -0.09
CA GLN A 273 9.57 -20.51 -1.47
C GLN A 273 8.48 -19.44 -1.58
N ALA A 274 7.38 -19.58 -0.82
CA ALA A 274 6.34 -18.56 -0.76
C ALA A 274 6.85 -17.22 -0.16
N THR A 275 7.69 -17.28 0.88
CA THR A 275 8.31 -16.07 1.44
C THR A 275 9.36 -15.43 0.53
N GLU A 276 10.16 -16.23 -0.20
CA GLU A 276 11.07 -15.73 -1.23
C GLU A 276 10.29 -15.02 -2.36
N PHE A 277 9.16 -15.58 -2.79
CA PHE A 277 8.26 -14.91 -3.74
C PHE A 277 7.82 -13.55 -3.19
N CYS A 278 7.38 -13.48 -1.92
CA CYS A 278 6.97 -12.21 -1.30
C CYS A 278 8.11 -11.17 -1.28
N LYS A 279 9.35 -11.59 -0.97
CA LYS A 279 10.53 -10.71 -0.97
C LYS A 279 10.83 -10.19 -2.37
N ARG A 280 10.79 -11.04 -3.39
CA ARG A 280 11.01 -10.64 -4.79
C ARG A 280 9.91 -9.70 -5.27
N LEU A 281 8.65 -10.05 -5.02
CA LEU A 281 7.50 -9.19 -5.31
C LEU A 281 7.67 -7.81 -4.66
N SER A 282 8.14 -7.77 -3.41
CA SER A 282 8.40 -6.51 -2.72
C SER A 282 9.48 -5.66 -3.39
N ARG A 283 10.56 -6.30 -3.84
CA ARG A 283 11.64 -5.62 -4.55
C ARG A 283 11.18 -5.05 -5.89
N GLU A 284 10.39 -5.80 -6.65
CA GLU A 284 9.92 -5.39 -7.98
C GLU A 284 8.89 -4.25 -7.88
N THR A 285 7.97 -4.33 -6.93
CA THR A 285 6.87 -3.36 -6.77
C THR A 285 7.22 -2.17 -5.88
N LYS A 286 8.34 -2.24 -5.15
CA LYS A 286 8.73 -1.26 -4.10
C LYS A 286 7.70 -1.12 -2.98
N ARG A 287 6.91 -2.17 -2.72
CA ARG A 287 5.92 -2.26 -1.64
C ARG A 287 6.22 -3.48 -0.79
N GLU A 288 5.99 -3.42 0.52
CA GLU A 288 6.23 -4.57 1.39
C GLU A 288 5.10 -5.61 1.28
N TYR A 289 5.42 -6.74 0.64
CA TYR A 289 4.58 -7.92 0.54
C TYR A 289 5.05 -9.02 1.48
N ARG A 290 4.08 -9.76 2.04
CA ARG A 290 4.32 -10.89 2.93
C ARG A 290 3.17 -11.90 2.86
N LEU A 291 3.36 -13.05 3.50
CA LEU A 291 2.25 -13.95 3.83
C LEU A 291 1.31 -13.28 4.85
N PRO A 292 0.00 -13.57 4.83
CA PRO A 292 -0.92 -13.13 5.86
C PRO A 292 -0.53 -13.71 7.22
N SER A 293 -0.84 -13.00 8.31
CA SER A 293 -0.95 -13.69 9.59
C SER A 293 -2.16 -14.62 9.56
N GLU A 294 -2.16 -15.65 10.41
CA GLU A 294 -3.28 -16.57 10.53
C GLU A 294 -4.56 -15.82 10.92
N ALA A 295 -4.43 -14.79 11.77
CA ALA A 295 -5.53 -13.92 12.16
C ALA A 295 -6.06 -13.06 10.99
N GLU A 296 -5.18 -12.49 10.17
CA GLU A 296 -5.58 -11.76 8.96
C GLU A 296 -6.31 -12.67 7.98
N TRP A 297 -5.82 -13.91 7.81
CA TRP A 297 -6.43 -14.89 6.92
C TRP A 297 -7.82 -15.29 7.40
N GLU A 298 -8.00 -15.63 8.69
CA GLU A 298 -9.32 -16.02 9.22
C GLU A 298 -10.31 -14.86 9.18
N TYR A 299 -9.87 -13.65 9.52
CA TYR A 299 -10.68 -12.44 9.43
C TYR A 299 -11.18 -12.22 7.99
N ALA A 300 -10.26 -12.32 7.04
CA ALA A 300 -10.54 -12.19 5.62
C ALA A 300 -11.49 -13.29 5.12
N CYS A 301 -11.30 -14.53 5.54
CA CYS A 301 -12.13 -15.68 5.17
C CYS A 301 -13.57 -15.50 5.67
N ARG A 302 -13.73 -15.18 6.96
CA ARG A 302 -15.05 -15.00 7.60
C ARG A 302 -15.84 -13.84 7.03
N ALA A 303 -15.18 -12.76 6.62
CA ALA A 303 -15.81 -11.55 6.07
C ALA A 303 -17.07 -11.10 6.84
N GLY A 304 -16.96 -11.08 8.17
CA GLY A 304 -18.02 -10.66 9.10
C GLY A 304 -19.00 -11.76 9.53
N THR A 305 -18.83 -13.00 9.08
CA THR A 305 -19.68 -14.14 9.49
C THR A 305 -19.12 -14.87 10.70
N THR A 306 -20.00 -15.56 11.43
CA THR A 306 -19.65 -16.44 12.56
C THR A 306 -20.02 -17.90 12.29
N THR A 307 -20.48 -18.20 11.07
CA THR A 307 -20.80 -19.55 10.62
C THR A 307 -19.51 -20.32 10.27
N PRO A 308 -19.57 -21.66 10.15
CA PRO A 308 -18.41 -22.47 9.76
C PRO A 308 -17.82 -22.05 8.41
N PHE A 309 -18.67 -21.65 7.47
CA PHE A 309 -18.26 -21.10 6.17
C PHE A 309 -18.83 -19.70 5.99
N TYR A 310 -18.20 -18.87 5.15
CA TYR A 310 -18.81 -17.60 4.76
C TYR A 310 -20.22 -17.80 4.17
N PHE A 311 -20.40 -18.87 3.40
CA PHE A 311 -21.65 -19.19 2.72
C PHE A 311 -22.79 -19.53 3.69
N GLY A 312 -22.50 -20.03 4.89
CA GLY A 312 -23.52 -20.37 5.88
C GLY A 312 -23.14 -21.59 6.71
N GLU A 313 -24.17 -22.35 7.10
CA GLU A 313 -24.03 -23.56 7.92
C GLU A 313 -23.40 -24.73 7.17
N THR A 314 -23.31 -24.64 5.84
CA THR A 314 -22.66 -25.65 5.00
C THR A 314 -22.02 -25.01 3.75
N ILE A 315 -21.36 -25.84 2.95
CA ILE A 315 -20.74 -25.51 1.66
C ILE A 315 -21.11 -26.58 0.63
N THR A 316 -21.14 -26.22 -0.65
CA THR A 316 -21.43 -27.16 -1.75
C THR A 316 -20.36 -27.08 -2.82
N GLY A 317 -20.27 -28.11 -3.69
CA GLY A 317 -19.32 -28.13 -4.81
C GLY A 317 -19.55 -27.04 -5.87
N GLU A 318 -20.64 -26.26 -5.77
CA GLU A 318 -20.93 -25.06 -6.59
C GLU A 318 -20.41 -23.76 -5.94
N LEU A 319 -19.94 -23.83 -4.70
CA LEU A 319 -19.45 -22.68 -3.92
C LEU A 319 -17.94 -22.74 -3.68
N ALA A 320 -17.33 -23.91 -3.84
CA ALA A 320 -15.90 -24.14 -3.62
C ALA A 320 -15.42 -25.41 -4.33
N ASN A 321 -14.10 -25.54 -4.46
CA ASN A 321 -13.44 -26.74 -4.96
C ASN A 321 -12.84 -27.57 -3.82
N TYR A 322 -13.47 -28.69 -3.49
CA TYR A 322 -13.04 -29.63 -2.43
C TYR A 322 -13.56 -31.04 -2.77
N ASP A 323 -13.35 -32.03 -1.89
CA ASP A 323 -14.00 -33.34 -2.05
C ASP A 323 -15.50 -33.27 -1.68
N ALA A 324 -16.31 -32.78 -2.62
CA ALA A 324 -17.75 -32.68 -2.46
C ALA A 324 -18.49 -34.03 -2.49
N SER A 325 -17.78 -35.16 -2.58
CA SER A 325 -18.40 -36.48 -2.37
C SER A 325 -18.73 -36.75 -0.90
N ASN A 326 -18.19 -35.92 0.01
CA ASN A 326 -18.53 -35.84 1.43
C ASN A 326 -19.37 -34.60 1.74
N THR A 327 -20.10 -34.66 2.84
CA THR A 327 -21.04 -33.60 3.26
C THR A 327 -20.71 -33.14 4.68
N TYR A 328 -20.76 -31.84 4.92
CA TYR A 328 -20.62 -31.21 6.22
C TYR A 328 -21.91 -31.32 7.05
N ALA A 329 -23.05 -31.01 6.42
CA ALA A 329 -24.38 -30.97 7.03
C ALA A 329 -25.40 -31.81 6.24
N GLU A 330 -26.51 -31.22 5.81
CA GLU A 330 -27.63 -31.90 5.13
C GLU A 330 -27.63 -31.68 3.61
N GLU A 331 -26.59 -31.05 3.05
CA GLU A 331 -26.48 -30.80 1.63
C GLU A 331 -26.32 -32.08 0.80
N ALA A 332 -26.68 -31.99 -0.48
CA ALA A 332 -26.44 -33.08 -1.41
C ALA A 332 -24.96 -33.20 -1.75
N LYS A 333 -24.48 -34.44 -1.90
CA LYS A 333 -23.15 -34.73 -2.45
C LYS A 333 -23.00 -34.10 -3.83
N GLY A 334 -21.85 -33.48 -4.07
CA GLY A 334 -21.45 -32.84 -5.31
C GLY A 334 -20.32 -33.55 -6.04
N GLU A 335 -19.75 -32.85 -7.02
CA GLU A 335 -18.64 -33.33 -7.84
C GLU A 335 -17.31 -33.21 -7.08
N TYR A 336 -16.57 -34.32 -6.95
CA TYR A 336 -15.16 -34.30 -6.56
C TYR A 336 -14.27 -34.18 -7.81
N ARG A 337 -13.73 -32.98 -8.04
CA ARG A 337 -12.99 -32.63 -9.27
C ARG A 337 -11.60 -33.22 -9.35
N LYS A 338 -10.99 -33.58 -8.22
CA LYS A 338 -9.67 -34.23 -8.12
C LYS A 338 -8.50 -33.41 -8.72
N GLN A 339 -8.67 -32.10 -8.85
CA GLN A 339 -7.67 -31.17 -9.34
C GLN A 339 -7.99 -29.73 -8.91
N THR A 340 -7.01 -28.84 -9.03
CA THR A 340 -7.24 -27.40 -8.87
C THR A 340 -8.11 -26.85 -10.00
N THR A 341 -8.81 -25.76 -9.70
CA THR A 341 -9.62 -24.99 -10.66
C THR A 341 -9.01 -23.61 -10.87
N PRO A 342 -9.27 -22.95 -12.01
CA PRO A 342 -8.92 -21.54 -12.19
C PRO A 342 -9.40 -20.71 -11.01
N VAL A 343 -8.54 -19.80 -10.54
CA VAL A 343 -8.89 -18.92 -9.42
C VAL A 343 -10.10 -18.07 -9.78
N GLY A 344 -10.96 -17.81 -8.81
CA GLY A 344 -12.16 -17.00 -9.02
C GLY A 344 -13.31 -17.70 -9.74
N GLN A 345 -13.23 -19.02 -9.95
CA GLN A 345 -14.30 -19.79 -10.59
C GLN A 345 -15.59 -19.84 -9.74
N PHE A 346 -15.48 -19.75 -8.42
CA PHE A 346 -16.61 -19.83 -7.49
C PHE A 346 -16.96 -18.46 -6.90
N PRO A 347 -18.17 -18.25 -6.33
CA PRO A 347 -18.56 -16.96 -5.77
C PRO A 347 -17.64 -16.49 -4.62
N PRO A 348 -17.35 -15.18 -4.51
CA PRO A 348 -16.51 -14.63 -3.45
C PRO A 348 -17.26 -14.48 -2.12
N ASN A 349 -16.51 -14.15 -1.08
CA ASN A 349 -17.05 -13.70 0.20
C ASN A 349 -17.42 -12.20 0.23
N ALA A 350 -17.90 -11.69 1.37
CA ALA A 350 -18.38 -10.30 1.47
C ALA A 350 -17.30 -9.23 1.31
N PHE A 351 -16.02 -9.60 1.40
CA PHE A 351 -14.90 -8.71 1.09
C PHE A 351 -14.50 -8.78 -0.39
N GLY A 352 -15.06 -9.68 -1.18
CA GLY A 352 -14.70 -9.85 -2.59
C GLY A 352 -13.48 -10.75 -2.79
N LEU A 353 -13.20 -11.63 -1.81
CA LEU A 353 -12.13 -12.62 -1.88
C LEU A 353 -12.68 -13.96 -2.35
N TYR A 354 -11.91 -14.59 -3.21
CA TYR A 354 -12.24 -15.85 -3.86
C TYR A 354 -11.37 -16.98 -3.31
N ASP A 355 -11.87 -18.20 -3.44
CA ASP A 355 -11.16 -19.43 -3.07
C ASP A 355 -10.66 -19.44 -1.61
N MET A 356 -11.38 -18.76 -0.71
CA MET A 356 -11.10 -18.79 0.74
C MET A 356 -11.52 -20.12 1.40
N HIS A 357 -12.19 -21.00 0.64
CA HIS A 357 -12.64 -22.31 1.03
C HIS A 357 -12.28 -23.29 -0.11
N GLY A 358 -11.30 -24.16 0.10
CA GLY A 358 -10.84 -25.16 -0.87
C GLY A 358 -9.82 -24.65 -1.90
N ASN A 359 -9.75 -25.37 -3.03
CA ASN A 359 -8.78 -25.24 -4.12
C ASN A 359 -7.35 -25.59 -3.69
N VAL A 360 -6.69 -24.79 -2.86
CA VAL A 360 -5.36 -25.06 -2.28
C VAL A 360 -5.31 -24.60 -0.83
N TRP A 361 -4.58 -25.33 0.00
CA TRP A 361 -4.21 -24.84 1.32
C TRP A 361 -3.29 -23.64 1.19
N GLU A 362 -3.39 -22.69 2.12
CA GLU A 362 -2.63 -21.45 2.05
C GLU A 362 -1.73 -21.24 3.25
N TRP A 363 -0.44 -21.04 2.98
CA TRP A 363 0.57 -20.73 3.99
C TRP A 363 0.32 -19.39 4.70
N CYS A 364 0.37 -19.40 6.03
CA CYS A 364 0.41 -18.20 6.88
C CYS A 364 1.83 -17.93 7.41
N ALA A 365 2.08 -16.70 7.86
CA ALA A 365 3.41 -16.25 8.33
C ALA A 365 3.79 -16.79 9.73
N ASP A 366 2.81 -17.20 10.52
CA ASP A 366 2.93 -17.58 11.92
C ASP A 366 3.79 -18.84 12.11
N THR A 367 4.33 -19.01 13.31
CA THR A 367 4.82 -20.32 13.77
C THR A 367 3.62 -21.14 14.26
N TRP A 368 3.74 -22.47 14.24
CA TRP A 368 2.63 -23.31 14.70
C TRP A 368 2.51 -23.32 16.24
N HIS A 369 1.27 -23.25 16.73
CA HIS A 369 0.90 -23.45 18.13
C HIS A 369 -0.31 -24.38 18.20
N ASP A 370 -0.28 -25.32 19.15
CA ASP A 370 -1.31 -26.36 19.30
C ASP A 370 -2.66 -25.83 19.82
N ASN A 371 -2.77 -24.52 20.11
CA ASN A 371 -4.00 -23.83 20.49
C ASN A 371 -3.80 -22.30 20.40
N TYR A 372 -4.82 -21.51 20.77
CA TYR A 372 -4.79 -20.04 20.81
C TYR A 372 -4.45 -19.44 22.20
N ASP A 373 -3.95 -20.22 23.15
CA ASP A 373 -3.56 -19.70 24.46
C ASP A 373 -2.35 -18.76 24.33
N GLY A 374 -2.57 -17.47 24.62
CA GLY A 374 -1.52 -16.46 24.50
C GLY A 374 -1.32 -15.92 23.08
N ALA A 375 -2.21 -16.26 22.15
CA ALA A 375 -2.21 -15.72 20.80
C ALA A 375 -2.35 -14.18 20.77
N PRO A 376 -1.69 -13.48 19.83
CA PRO A 376 -1.87 -12.04 19.63
C PRO A 376 -3.32 -11.67 19.33
N ARG A 377 -3.73 -10.50 19.80
CA ARG A 377 -5.11 -9.97 19.64
C ARG A 377 -5.19 -8.73 18.76
N ASP A 378 -4.10 -8.39 18.07
CA ASP A 378 -3.94 -7.21 17.23
C ASP A 378 -3.72 -7.55 15.75
N GLY A 379 -3.94 -8.82 15.37
CA GLY A 379 -3.75 -9.32 14.00
C GLY A 379 -2.28 -9.52 13.62
N SER A 380 -1.32 -9.30 14.52
CA SER A 380 0.09 -9.53 14.24
C SER A 380 0.43 -11.02 14.13
N VAL A 381 1.54 -11.31 13.45
CA VAL A 381 2.07 -12.67 13.29
C VAL A 381 2.50 -13.24 14.64
N TRP A 382 2.02 -14.43 14.97
CA TRP A 382 2.38 -15.16 16.18
C TRP A 382 3.66 -15.96 15.97
N ILE A 383 4.77 -15.47 16.53
CA ILE A 383 6.09 -16.10 16.37
C ILE A 383 6.58 -16.74 17.67
N LYS A 384 6.31 -16.10 18.82
CA LYS A 384 6.91 -16.49 20.11
C LYS A 384 6.34 -17.82 20.60
N ASN A 385 7.22 -18.69 21.10
CA ASN A 385 6.90 -19.98 21.75
C ASN A 385 6.14 -20.98 20.85
N GLY A 386 6.17 -20.81 19.54
CA GLY A 386 5.62 -21.77 18.58
C GLY A 386 6.71 -22.69 18.02
N ASN A 387 6.29 -23.77 17.37
CA ASN A 387 7.18 -24.62 16.61
C ASN A 387 7.57 -23.90 15.30
N ASP A 388 8.81 -23.43 15.23
CA ASP A 388 9.33 -22.66 14.09
C ASP A 388 9.71 -23.51 12.86
N ASN A 389 9.59 -24.84 12.95
CA ASN A 389 9.70 -25.73 11.80
C ASN A 389 8.39 -25.84 11.03
N ARG A 390 7.26 -25.49 11.65
CA ARG A 390 5.91 -25.62 11.07
C ARG A 390 5.24 -24.25 10.96
N SER A 391 4.37 -24.10 9.97
CA SER A 391 3.53 -22.92 9.82
C SER A 391 2.08 -23.33 9.63
N PRO A 392 1.11 -22.52 10.11
CA PRO A 392 -0.29 -22.78 9.84
C PRO A 392 -0.60 -22.76 8.34
N MET A 393 -1.50 -23.66 7.96
CA MET A 393 -2.15 -23.72 6.66
C MET A 393 -3.65 -23.53 6.84
N ARG A 394 -4.27 -22.79 5.92
CA ARG A 394 -5.68 -22.42 6.04
C ARG A 394 -6.48 -22.71 4.77
N GLY A 395 -7.79 -22.94 4.94
CA GLY A 395 -8.79 -22.95 3.88
C GLY A 395 -9.17 -24.30 3.26
N GLY A 396 -8.37 -25.35 3.44
CA GLY A 396 -8.60 -26.61 2.74
C GLY A 396 -8.13 -26.59 1.29
N SER A 397 -8.22 -27.72 0.60
CA SER A 397 -7.79 -27.90 -0.78
C SER A 397 -8.81 -28.64 -1.63
N TRP A 398 -8.52 -28.79 -2.92
CA TRP A 398 -9.34 -29.54 -3.89
C TRP A 398 -9.65 -30.99 -3.48
N CYS A 399 -8.86 -31.61 -2.60
CA CYS A 399 -9.07 -32.97 -2.08
C CYS A 399 -9.46 -33.03 -0.60
N SER A 400 -9.73 -31.89 0.02
CA SER A 400 -10.09 -31.83 1.42
C SER A 400 -11.57 -32.17 1.62
N ASP A 401 -11.87 -32.86 2.72
CA ASP A 401 -13.24 -32.98 3.21
C ASP A 401 -13.78 -31.60 3.61
N PRO A 402 -15.11 -31.36 3.53
CA PRO A 402 -15.66 -30.03 3.79
C PRO A 402 -15.41 -29.53 5.22
N ASP A 403 -15.28 -30.41 6.22
CA ASP A 403 -14.93 -30.03 7.60
C ASP A 403 -13.59 -29.25 7.64
N ARG A 404 -12.65 -29.58 6.75
CA ARG A 404 -11.32 -28.92 6.66
C ARG A 404 -11.33 -27.61 5.88
N CYS A 405 -12.46 -27.29 5.24
CA CYS A 405 -12.66 -26.04 4.52
C CYS A 405 -13.32 -24.95 5.37
N ARG A 406 -13.60 -25.22 6.65
CA ARG A 406 -14.20 -24.22 7.55
C ARG A 406 -13.28 -23.02 7.73
N SER A 407 -13.85 -21.86 7.99
CA SER A 407 -13.10 -20.63 8.27
C SER A 407 -12.18 -20.78 9.48
N ALA A 408 -12.56 -21.56 10.50
CA ALA A 408 -11.78 -21.80 11.71
C ALA A 408 -10.75 -22.93 11.58
N TYR A 409 -10.88 -23.84 10.60
CA TYR A 409 -10.05 -25.04 10.51
C TYR A 409 -8.58 -24.70 10.31
N ARG A 410 -7.75 -25.20 11.22
CA ARG A 410 -6.30 -25.06 11.21
C ARG A 410 -5.69 -26.38 10.75
N ASP A 411 -4.76 -26.31 9.83
CA ASP A 411 -3.79 -27.38 9.64
C ASP A 411 -2.38 -26.79 9.78
N ASN A 412 -1.37 -27.63 9.78
CA ASN A 412 0.01 -27.17 9.69
C ASN A 412 0.92 -28.19 9.07
N ASP A 413 1.91 -27.68 8.35
CA ASP A 413 2.86 -28.50 7.63
C ASP A 413 4.28 -27.99 7.89
N ASP A 414 5.26 -28.86 7.70
CA ASP A 414 6.66 -28.50 7.83
C ASP A 414 7.03 -27.47 6.76
N ARG A 415 7.70 -26.39 7.15
CA ARG A 415 8.02 -25.25 6.26
C ARG A 415 8.86 -25.62 5.03
N ARG A 416 9.51 -26.79 5.07
CA ARG A 416 10.36 -27.32 4.01
C ARG A 416 9.61 -28.23 3.05
N ASP A 417 8.47 -28.75 3.47
CA ASP A 417 7.75 -29.79 2.76
C ASP A 417 7.02 -29.21 1.57
N ILE A 418 7.05 -29.97 0.48
CA ILE A 418 6.40 -29.63 -0.79
C ILE A 418 5.25 -30.60 -0.96
N ASN A 419 4.04 -30.05 -1.06
CA ASN A 419 2.81 -30.82 -1.19
C ASN A 419 1.97 -30.29 -2.35
N LEU A 420 1.29 -31.20 -3.06
CA LEU A 420 0.47 -30.95 -4.26
C LEU A 420 -0.78 -30.08 -4.00
N ILE A 421 -0.99 -29.72 -2.74
CA ILE A 421 -2.12 -28.95 -2.25
C ILE A 421 -1.71 -27.63 -1.60
N SER A 422 -0.40 -27.36 -1.47
CA SER A 422 0.13 -26.19 -0.77
C SER A 422 0.39 -25.03 -1.73
N GLY A 423 -0.41 -23.99 -1.60
CA GLY A 423 -0.26 -22.69 -2.25
C GLY A 423 -0.20 -21.57 -1.21
N PHE A 424 -0.48 -20.34 -1.65
CA PHE A 424 -0.53 -19.17 -0.76
C PHE A 424 -1.19 -17.97 -1.45
N ARG A 425 -1.58 -16.99 -0.64
CA ARG A 425 -1.87 -15.62 -1.08
C ARG A 425 -0.99 -14.63 -0.31
N VAL A 426 -0.93 -13.40 -0.81
CA VAL A 426 -0.07 -12.35 -0.23
C VAL A 426 -0.89 -11.22 0.35
N VAL A 427 -0.29 -10.51 1.31
CA VAL A 427 -0.81 -9.26 1.87
C VAL A 427 0.23 -8.15 1.82
N CYS A 428 -0.22 -6.91 1.89
CA CYS A 428 0.62 -5.74 2.13
C CYS A 428 -0.12 -4.72 2.99
N GLY A 429 0.63 -3.82 3.65
CA GLY A 429 0.03 -2.78 4.50
C GLY A 429 -0.87 -1.82 3.73
N ALA A 430 -1.98 -1.42 4.33
CA ALA A 430 -2.70 -0.23 3.89
C ALA A 430 -1.94 0.98 4.45
N GLY A 431 -1.21 1.71 3.59
CA GLY A 431 -0.47 2.93 3.98
C GLY A 431 -1.34 3.77 4.91
N ARG A 432 -0.79 4.14 6.07
CA ARG A 432 -1.58 4.80 7.13
C ARG A 432 -2.15 6.10 6.59
N THR A 433 -3.46 6.14 6.39
CA THR A 433 -4.18 7.41 6.24
C THR A 433 -4.19 8.08 7.62
N LEU A 434 -3.19 8.91 7.89
CA LEU A 434 -3.11 9.78 9.08
C LEU A 434 -3.39 11.23 8.73
#